data_AF-A0A5C8M7X9-F1
#
_entry.id   AF-A0A5C8M7X9-F1
#
_cell.length_a   1.000
_cell.length_b   1.000
_cell.length_c   1.000
_cell.angle_alpha   90.00
_cell.angle_beta   90.00
_cell.angle_gamma   90.00
#
_symmetry.space_group_name_H-M   'P 1'
#
loop_
_entity.id
_entity.type
_entity.pdbx_description
1 polymer ?
#
loop_
_entity_poly.entity_id
_entity_poly.type
_entity_poly.pdbx_seq_one_letter_code
_entity_poly.pdbx_strand_id
1 'polypeptide(L)'
;MSNVVVANGETNANGETAPDGTGTQVDIEIIYIDKAGLNALIADAQSKHYAATEGSGIGQYPAGSKASLQTVINNAKAVADSTSASQQQVDQAKAYLNAALQSFLASVITGIHGDLNGDGKVTIGDLAILARLYGKSSADPDWELYKFADLNGDNKIDIEDLVIIARLIFE
;
A
#
# COMPACT_ATOMS: atom_id res chain seq x y z
N MET A 1 40.60 -22.24 -6.61
CA MET A 1 41.17 -22.83 -5.39
C MET A 1 42.05 -21.76 -4.77
N SER A 2 41.61 -21.11 -3.69
CA SER A 2 42.41 -20.09 -3.01
C SER A 2 43.06 -20.72 -1.79
N ASN A 3 44.38 -20.87 -1.80
CA ASN A 3 45.13 -21.31 -0.62
C ASN A 3 45.18 -20.15 0.37
N VAL A 4 44.51 -20.28 1.51
CA VAL A 4 44.69 -19.37 2.64
C VAL A 4 45.87 -19.87 3.46
N VAL A 5 46.97 -19.11 3.45
CA VAL A 5 48.12 -19.32 4.33
C VAL A 5 47.93 -18.43 5.56
N VAL A 6 47.97 -19.02 6.75
CA VAL A 6 47.90 -18.28 8.02
C VAL A 6 49.32 -18.16 8.58
N ALA A 7 49.82 -16.92 8.69
CA ALA A 7 51.11 -16.63 9.31
C ALA A 7 50.98 -16.72 10.84
N ASN A 8 51.78 -17.56 11.49
CA ASN A 8 51.76 -17.79 12.94
C ASN A 8 52.69 -16.86 13.75
N GLY A 9 53.24 -15.80 13.14
CA GLY A 9 53.87 -14.71 13.89
C GLY A 9 55.22 -15.03 14.57
N GLU A 10 55.95 -16.09 14.17
CA GLU A 10 57.31 -16.32 14.65
C GLU A 10 58.37 -15.76 13.68
N THR A 11 59.30 -14.95 14.22
CA THR A 11 60.27 -14.14 13.45
C THR A 11 61.55 -14.89 13.07
N ASN A 12 61.49 -16.15 12.63
CA ASN A 12 62.67 -16.84 12.11
C ASN A 12 62.42 -17.45 10.71
N ALA A 13 63.32 -17.14 9.79
CA ALA A 13 63.34 -17.78 8.48
C ALA A 13 63.68 -19.26 8.67
N ASN A 14 62.82 -20.14 8.13
CA ASN A 14 62.97 -21.60 7.95
C ASN A 14 62.13 -22.53 8.87
N GLY A 15 61.02 -22.08 9.44
CA GLY A 15 60.11 -22.90 10.26
C GLY A 15 58.74 -23.20 9.63
N GLU A 16 58.64 -23.54 8.35
CA GLU A 16 57.35 -23.97 7.75
C GLU A 16 57.09 -25.45 8.09
N THR A 17 56.42 -25.71 9.22
CA THR A 17 55.78 -27.00 9.45
C THR A 17 54.44 -27.04 8.72
N ALA A 18 54.31 -27.96 7.76
CA ALA A 18 53.02 -28.29 7.17
C ALA A 18 52.04 -28.71 8.29
N PRO A 19 50.77 -28.26 8.27
CA PRO A 19 49.81 -28.63 9.29
C PRO A 19 49.60 -30.15 9.27
N ASP A 20 49.81 -30.77 10.43
CA ASP A 20 49.44 -32.16 10.72
C ASP A 20 47.93 -32.33 10.50
N GLY A 21 47.58 -32.93 9.38
CA GLY A 21 46.68 -34.07 9.40
C GLY A 21 45.24 -33.89 9.87
N THR A 22 44.70 -32.67 10.03
CA THR A 22 43.24 -32.44 10.08
C THR A 22 42.91 -31.04 9.58
N GLY A 23 43.04 -30.85 8.26
CA GLY A 23 42.42 -29.72 7.59
C GLY A 23 40.91 -29.81 7.76
N THR A 24 40.37 -29.20 8.80
CA THR A 24 38.92 -29.04 8.95
C THR A 24 38.49 -28.12 7.82
N GLN A 25 37.91 -28.71 6.77
CA GLN A 25 37.30 -27.97 5.70
C GLN A 25 36.10 -27.24 6.30
N VAL A 26 36.30 -25.97 6.67
CA VAL A 26 35.20 -25.08 7.03
C VAL A 26 34.61 -24.60 5.71
N ASP A 27 33.63 -25.33 5.20
CA ASP A 27 32.78 -24.81 4.13
C ASP A 27 31.97 -23.65 4.73
N ILE A 28 32.48 -22.41 4.57
CA ILE A 28 31.74 -21.22 4.92
C ILE A 28 30.66 -21.06 3.85
N GLU A 29 29.49 -21.64 4.10
CA GLU A 29 28.29 -21.34 3.34
C GLU A 29 27.90 -19.88 3.64
N ILE A 30 28.37 -18.95 2.81
CA ILE A 30 27.89 -17.57 2.85
C ILE A 30 26.46 -17.61 2.34
N ILE A 31 25.50 -17.70 3.28
CA ILE A 31 24.09 -17.53 2.99
C ILE A 31 23.90 -16.08 2.52
N TYR A 32 23.93 -15.88 1.20
CA TYR A 32 23.64 -14.60 0.56
C TYR A 32 22.13 -14.49 0.34
N ILE A 33 21.50 -13.51 0.98
CA ILE A 33 20.09 -13.22 0.83
C ILE A 33 19.91 -12.05 -0.14
N ASP A 34 19.32 -12.31 -1.30
CA ASP A 34 19.06 -11.26 -2.28
C ASP A 34 17.86 -10.39 -1.86
N LYS A 35 18.13 -9.10 -1.68
CA LYS A 35 17.16 -8.09 -1.27
C LYS A 35 16.84 -7.08 -2.36
N ALA A 36 17.40 -7.22 -3.55
CA ALA A 36 17.22 -6.25 -4.64
C ALA A 36 15.74 -6.04 -4.98
N GLY A 37 14.97 -7.12 -5.06
CA GLY A 37 13.53 -7.06 -5.32
C GLY A 37 12.72 -6.39 -4.20
N LEU A 38 13.12 -6.57 -2.94
CA LEU A 38 12.48 -5.89 -1.80
C LEU A 38 12.80 -4.39 -1.82
N ASN A 39 14.05 -4.03 -2.06
CA ASN A 39 14.49 -2.63 -2.15
C ASN A 39 13.82 -1.88 -3.30
N ALA A 40 13.68 -2.52 -4.47
CA ALA A 40 12.96 -1.93 -5.60
C ALA A 40 11.49 -1.66 -5.27
N LEU A 41 10.81 -2.61 -4.60
CA LEU A 41 9.41 -2.46 -4.20
C LEU A 41 9.23 -1.38 -3.12
N ILE A 42 10.18 -1.26 -2.18
CA ILE A 42 10.22 -0.17 -1.19
C ILE A 42 10.30 1.18 -1.90
N ALA A 43 11.20 1.32 -2.88
CA ALA A 43 11.37 2.56 -3.62
C ALA A 43 10.10 2.94 -4.41
N ASP A 44 9.47 1.99 -5.09
CA ASP A 44 8.20 2.22 -5.80
C ASP A 44 7.07 2.64 -4.83
N ALA A 45 6.88 1.89 -3.75
CA ALA A 45 5.85 2.19 -2.76
C ALA A 45 6.05 3.58 -2.13
N GLN A 46 7.30 3.98 -1.85
CA GLN A 46 7.61 5.33 -1.36
C GLN A 46 7.28 6.41 -2.40
N SER A 47 7.61 6.19 -3.67
CA SER A 47 7.27 7.12 -4.75
C SER A 47 5.76 7.34 -4.84
N LYS A 48 4.97 6.25 -4.82
CA LYS A 48 3.50 6.31 -4.83
C LYS A 48 2.95 7.01 -3.59
N HIS A 49 3.49 6.71 -2.42
CA HIS A 49 3.14 7.38 -1.16
C HIS A 49 3.40 8.90 -1.23
N TYR A 50 4.55 9.34 -1.75
CA TYR A 50 4.87 10.76 -1.84
C TYR A 50 4.01 11.51 -2.86
N ALA A 51 3.69 10.88 -4.00
CA ALA A 51 2.84 11.47 -5.02
C ALA A 51 1.36 11.58 -4.59
N ALA A 52 0.92 10.72 -3.68
CA ALA A 52 -0.46 10.70 -3.21
C ALA A 52 -0.81 11.90 -2.32
N THR A 53 -2.02 12.42 -2.52
CA THR A 53 -2.66 13.42 -1.66
C THR A 53 -3.82 12.78 -0.93
N GLU A 54 -3.89 12.95 0.40
CA GLU A 54 -5.04 12.52 1.18
C GLU A 54 -6.14 13.58 1.19
N GLY A 55 -7.39 13.12 1.19
CA GLY A 55 -8.58 13.95 1.33
C GLY A 55 -9.83 13.18 0.91
N SER A 56 -10.92 13.90 0.62
CA SER A 56 -12.22 13.36 0.24
C SER A 56 -12.55 13.52 -1.25
N GLY A 57 -11.68 14.18 -2.01
CA GLY A 57 -11.92 14.49 -3.43
C GLY A 57 -11.58 13.34 -4.38
N ILE A 58 -12.16 13.36 -5.58
CA ILE A 58 -11.83 12.41 -6.65
C ILE A 58 -10.34 12.47 -6.98
N GLY A 59 -9.70 11.31 -7.12
CA GLY A 59 -8.27 11.17 -7.37
C GLY A 59 -7.39 11.33 -6.12
N GLN A 60 -7.98 11.66 -4.97
CA GLN A 60 -7.30 11.65 -3.68
C GLN A 60 -7.45 10.28 -3.01
N TYR A 61 -6.69 10.07 -1.94
CA TYR A 61 -6.76 8.87 -1.12
C TYR A 61 -7.43 9.17 0.23
N PRO A 62 -8.16 8.22 0.82
CA PRO A 62 -8.78 8.40 2.13
C PRO A 62 -7.76 8.77 3.21
N ALA A 63 -8.15 9.61 4.16
CA ALA A 63 -7.30 10.00 5.27
C ALA A 63 -6.79 8.76 6.05
N GLY A 64 -5.48 8.72 6.35
CA GLY A 64 -4.81 7.62 7.03
C GLY A 64 -4.34 6.48 6.10
N SER A 65 -4.73 6.47 4.83
CA SER A 65 -4.25 5.51 3.83
C SER A 65 -2.74 5.60 3.64
N LYS A 66 -2.17 6.81 3.61
CA LYS A 66 -0.74 7.05 3.50
C LYS A 66 0.00 6.56 4.74
N ALA A 67 -0.53 6.84 5.94
CA ALA A 67 0.06 6.37 7.20
C ALA A 67 0.08 4.83 7.28
N SER A 68 -0.98 4.18 6.79
CA SER A 68 -1.08 2.72 6.72
C SER A 68 -0.02 2.14 5.77
N LEU A 69 0.12 2.70 4.56
CA LEU A 69 1.17 2.29 3.63
C LEU A 69 2.58 2.56 4.19
N GLN A 70 2.80 3.72 4.82
CA GLN A 70 4.08 4.09 5.41
C GLN A 70 4.53 3.12 6.50
N THR A 71 3.58 2.60 7.29
CA THR A 71 3.86 1.58 8.30
C THR A 71 4.43 0.31 7.67
N VAL A 72 3.82 -0.16 6.57
CA VAL A 72 4.29 -1.37 5.87
C VAL A 72 5.62 -1.12 5.17
N ILE A 73 5.83 0.07 4.58
CA ILE A 73 7.13 0.50 4.04
C ILE A 73 8.23 0.43 5.11
N ASN A 74 7.95 0.91 6.32
CA ASN A 74 8.92 0.90 7.42
C ASN A 74 9.26 -0.52 7.86
N ASN A 75 8.27 -1.41 7.96
CA ASN A 75 8.49 -2.82 8.28
C ASN A 75 9.32 -3.53 7.19
N ALA A 76 9.03 -3.25 5.93
CA ALA A 76 9.79 -3.79 4.80
C ALA A 76 11.25 -3.31 4.82
N LYS A 77 11.49 -2.03 5.13
CA LYS A 77 12.84 -1.48 5.32
C LYS A 77 13.60 -2.14 6.46
N ALA A 78 12.96 -2.37 7.60
CA ALA A 78 13.61 -3.05 8.72
C ALA A 78 14.11 -4.46 8.34
N VAL A 79 13.36 -5.19 7.51
CA VAL A 79 13.80 -6.48 6.97
C VAL A 79 14.91 -6.30 5.92
N ALA A 80 14.81 -5.29 5.08
CA ALA A 80 15.83 -4.97 4.08
C ALA A 80 17.19 -4.60 4.73
N ASP A 81 17.17 -3.85 5.82
CA ASP A 81 18.36 -3.37 6.53
C ASP A 81 18.96 -4.43 7.47
N SER A 82 18.19 -5.45 7.86
CA SER A 82 18.64 -6.50 8.79
C SER A 82 19.65 -7.47 8.15
N THR A 83 20.88 -7.51 8.65
CA THR A 83 21.93 -8.42 8.16
C THR A 83 21.64 -9.90 8.45
N SER A 84 20.70 -10.19 9.36
CA SER A 84 20.31 -11.55 9.76
C SER A 84 18.94 -11.98 9.24
N ALA A 85 18.33 -11.19 8.35
CA ALA A 85 17.03 -11.54 7.77
C ALA A 85 17.14 -12.84 6.96
N SER A 86 16.22 -13.78 7.16
CA SER A 86 16.13 -14.99 6.34
C SER A 86 15.46 -14.71 5.00
N GLN A 87 15.67 -15.59 4.01
CA GLN A 87 14.98 -15.49 2.71
C GLN A 87 13.45 -15.46 2.89
N GLN A 88 12.92 -16.28 3.80
CA GLN A 88 11.49 -16.31 4.10
C GLN A 88 11.00 -14.95 4.65
N GLN A 89 11.77 -14.27 5.49
CA GLN A 89 11.42 -12.94 5.99
C GLN A 89 11.41 -11.90 4.87
N VAL A 90 12.38 -11.96 3.96
CA VAL A 90 12.44 -11.07 2.78
C VAL A 90 11.25 -11.30 1.86
N ASP A 91 10.92 -12.56 1.55
CA ASP A 91 9.79 -12.90 0.70
C ASP A 91 8.46 -12.49 1.33
N GLN A 92 8.32 -12.69 2.64
CA GLN A 92 7.15 -12.26 3.38
C GLN A 92 6.99 -10.73 3.40
N ALA A 93 8.09 -10.00 3.61
CA ALA A 93 8.09 -8.54 3.55
C ALA A 93 7.70 -8.02 2.16
N LYS A 94 8.19 -8.65 1.09
CA LYS A 94 7.79 -8.34 -0.28
C LYS A 94 6.30 -8.57 -0.49
N ALA A 95 5.77 -9.72 -0.07
CA ALA A 95 4.36 -10.05 -0.23
C ALA A 95 3.46 -9.05 0.51
N TYR A 96 3.79 -8.71 1.76
CA TYR A 96 3.02 -7.75 2.53
C TYR A 96 3.10 -6.33 1.96
N LEU A 97 4.27 -5.87 1.55
CA LEU A 97 4.41 -4.56 0.94
C LEU A 97 3.65 -4.47 -0.38
N ASN A 98 3.71 -5.51 -1.21
CA ASN A 98 2.98 -5.55 -2.48
C ASN A 98 1.47 -5.52 -2.24
N ALA A 99 0.96 -6.33 -1.31
CA ALA A 99 -0.46 -6.33 -0.95
C ALA A 99 -0.91 -4.95 -0.44
N ALA A 100 -0.15 -4.35 0.48
CA ALA A 100 -0.46 -3.02 1.01
C ALA A 100 -0.44 -1.94 -0.07
N LEU A 101 0.51 -2.00 -1.02
CA LEU A 101 0.57 -1.08 -2.14
C LEU A 101 -0.65 -1.24 -3.06
N GLN A 102 -1.06 -2.47 -3.37
CA GLN A 102 -2.27 -2.71 -4.18
C GLN A 102 -3.53 -2.19 -3.49
N SER A 103 -3.69 -2.47 -2.18
CA SER A 103 -4.81 -1.92 -1.40
C SER A 103 -4.79 -0.39 -1.36
N PHE A 104 -3.61 0.21 -1.21
CA PHE A 104 -3.45 1.66 -1.27
C PHE A 104 -3.90 2.22 -2.62
N LEU A 105 -3.39 1.68 -3.73
CA LEU A 105 -3.75 2.12 -5.08
C LEU A 105 -5.24 1.93 -5.38
N ALA A 106 -5.85 0.85 -4.89
CA ALA A 106 -7.27 0.58 -5.04
C ALA A 106 -8.17 1.48 -4.17
N SER A 107 -7.62 2.12 -3.13
CA SER A 107 -8.38 3.00 -2.24
C SER A 107 -8.62 4.40 -2.81
N VAL A 108 -8.08 4.72 -3.99
CA VAL A 108 -8.30 6.01 -4.63
C VAL A 108 -9.78 6.32 -4.78
N ILE A 109 -10.18 7.54 -4.41
CA ILE A 109 -11.56 7.99 -4.48
C ILE A 109 -11.90 8.21 -5.95
N THR A 110 -12.84 7.42 -6.48
CA THR A 110 -13.28 7.50 -7.89
C THR A 110 -14.63 8.17 -8.06
N GLY A 111 -15.33 8.44 -6.97
CA GLY A 111 -16.60 9.18 -6.94
C GLY A 111 -16.87 9.67 -5.52
N ILE A 112 -17.67 10.73 -5.40
CA ILE A 112 -18.06 11.30 -4.12
C ILE A 112 -19.53 10.95 -3.89
N HIS A 113 -19.82 10.36 -2.74
CA HIS A 113 -21.20 10.08 -2.38
C HIS A 113 -21.98 11.40 -2.27
N GLY A 114 -23.10 11.52 -2.99
CA GLY A 114 -23.89 12.76 -3.07
C GLY A 114 -23.49 13.73 -4.19
N ASP A 115 -22.41 13.49 -4.93
CA ASP A 115 -22.08 14.22 -6.17
C ASP A 115 -22.90 13.61 -7.32
N LEU A 116 -23.99 14.27 -7.68
CA LEU A 116 -24.97 13.77 -8.66
C LEU A 116 -24.68 14.26 -10.07
N ASN A 117 -23.84 15.28 -10.24
CA ASN A 117 -23.49 15.85 -11.54
C ASN A 117 -22.07 15.46 -12.02
N GLY A 118 -21.26 14.84 -11.15
CA GLY A 118 -19.91 14.37 -11.44
C GLY A 118 -18.85 15.47 -11.47
N ASP A 119 -19.09 16.62 -10.83
CA ASP A 119 -18.15 17.74 -10.82
C ASP A 119 -17.06 17.64 -9.74
N GLY A 120 -17.09 16.57 -8.93
CA GLY A 120 -16.16 16.30 -7.86
C GLY A 120 -16.42 17.11 -6.59
N LYS A 121 -17.64 17.64 -6.41
CA LYS A 121 -18.09 18.36 -5.22
C LYS A 121 -19.54 17.99 -4.90
N VAL A 122 -19.90 18.08 -3.63
CA VAL A 122 -21.31 18.02 -3.20
C VAL A 122 -21.77 19.42 -2.88
N THR A 123 -22.74 19.92 -3.63
CA THR A 123 -23.19 21.32 -3.55
C THR A 123 -24.71 21.43 -3.55
N ILE A 124 -25.20 22.67 -3.42
CA ILE A 124 -26.63 22.96 -3.63
C ILE A 124 -27.10 22.60 -5.04
N GLY A 125 -26.19 22.49 -6.02
CA GLY A 125 -26.48 22.01 -7.37
C GLY A 125 -26.93 20.53 -7.35
N ASP A 126 -26.21 19.69 -6.62
CA ASP A 126 -26.56 18.28 -6.42
C ASP A 126 -27.87 18.13 -5.66
N LEU A 127 -28.06 18.98 -4.63
CA LEU A 127 -29.33 19.03 -3.90
C LEU A 127 -30.50 19.37 -4.83
N ALA A 128 -30.31 20.29 -5.78
CA ALA A 128 -31.34 20.66 -6.75
C ALA A 128 -31.63 19.51 -7.74
N ILE A 129 -30.60 18.74 -8.14
CA ILE A 129 -30.77 17.55 -8.98
C ILE A 129 -31.61 16.50 -8.23
N LEU A 130 -31.28 16.25 -6.97
CA LEU A 130 -32.01 15.31 -6.11
C LEU A 130 -33.46 15.75 -5.90
N ALA A 131 -33.68 17.02 -5.57
CA ALA A 131 -35.01 17.58 -5.35
C ALA A 131 -35.93 17.48 -6.58
N ARG A 132 -35.36 17.53 -7.79
CA ARG A 132 -36.12 17.33 -9.05
C ARG A 132 -36.65 15.89 -9.19
N LEU A 133 -35.98 14.92 -8.57
CA LEU A 133 -36.32 13.50 -8.61
C LEU A 133 -37.15 13.07 -7.39
N TYR A 134 -37.46 13.99 -6.47
CA TYR A 134 -38.17 13.70 -5.24
C TYR A 134 -39.51 12.99 -5.49
N GLY A 135 -39.76 11.93 -4.72
CA GLY A 135 -40.95 11.09 -4.80
C GLY A 135 -40.86 9.92 -5.79
N LYS A 136 -39.76 9.81 -6.56
CA LYS A 136 -39.47 8.63 -7.38
C LYS A 136 -39.13 7.42 -6.51
N SER A 137 -39.42 6.23 -6.99
CA SER A 137 -39.16 4.98 -6.27
C SER A 137 -39.00 3.78 -7.21
N SER A 138 -38.63 2.63 -6.68
CA SER A 138 -38.57 1.37 -7.45
C SER A 138 -39.91 0.90 -8.04
N ALA A 139 -41.02 1.56 -7.71
CA ALA A 139 -42.32 1.34 -8.34
C ALA A 139 -42.44 2.05 -9.71
N ASP A 140 -41.60 3.05 -9.98
CA ASP A 140 -41.60 3.77 -11.25
C ASP A 140 -40.96 2.93 -12.38
N PRO A 141 -41.56 2.87 -13.59
CA PRO A 141 -40.99 2.13 -14.72
C PRO A 141 -39.60 2.60 -15.16
N ASP A 142 -39.26 3.86 -14.87
CA ASP A 142 -37.99 4.49 -15.20
C ASP A 142 -37.00 4.53 -14.02
N TRP A 143 -37.23 3.74 -12.96
CA TRP A 143 -36.39 3.72 -11.75
C TRP A 143 -34.90 3.56 -12.03
N GLU A 144 -34.53 2.69 -12.97
CA GLU A 144 -33.13 2.42 -13.32
C GLU A 144 -32.38 3.67 -13.78
N LEU A 145 -33.08 4.70 -14.29
CA LEU A 145 -32.48 5.97 -14.69
C LEU A 145 -32.17 6.89 -13.50
N TYR A 146 -32.85 6.73 -12.37
CA TYR A 146 -32.79 7.66 -11.23
C TYR A 146 -32.29 7.03 -9.93
N LYS A 147 -32.18 5.71 -9.86
CA LYS A 147 -31.72 5.00 -8.65
C LYS A 147 -30.37 5.46 -8.11
N PHE A 148 -29.56 6.17 -8.90
CA PHE A 148 -28.31 6.77 -8.45
C PHE A 148 -28.52 7.87 -7.39
N ALA A 149 -29.73 8.42 -7.30
CA ALA A 149 -30.14 9.44 -6.35
C ALA A 149 -30.78 8.88 -5.07
N ASP A 150 -30.99 7.55 -4.98
CA ASP A 150 -31.32 6.84 -3.74
C ASP A 150 -30.02 6.60 -2.96
N LEU A 151 -29.75 7.47 -1.99
CA LEU A 151 -28.48 7.53 -1.26
C LEU A 151 -28.50 6.64 -0.02
N ASN A 152 -29.67 6.41 0.59
CA ASN A 152 -29.82 5.52 1.75
C ASN A 152 -30.12 4.06 1.35
N GLY A 153 -30.46 3.78 0.08
CA GLY A 153 -30.74 2.47 -0.47
C GLY A 153 -32.13 1.93 -0.09
N ASP A 154 -33.09 2.79 0.23
CA ASP A 154 -34.43 2.39 0.67
C ASP A 154 -35.42 2.17 -0.48
N ASN A 155 -34.94 2.31 -1.73
CA ASN A 155 -35.69 2.22 -2.97
C ASN A 155 -36.64 3.38 -3.24
N LYS A 156 -36.43 4.53 -2.60
CA LYS A 156 -37.16 5.77 -2.83
C LYS A 156 -36.17 6.94 -2.89
N ILE A 157 -36.64 8.05 -3.45
CA ILE A 157 -35.94 9.32 -3.41
C ILE A 157 -36.81 10.26 -2.58
N ASP A 158 -36.44 10.49 -1.33
CA ASP A 158 -37.25 11.29 -0.42
C ASP A 158 -36.45 12.25 0.48
N ILE A 159 -37.05 12.63 1.61
CA ILE A 159 -36.46 13.61 2.53
C ILE A 159 -35.18 13.08 3.18
N GLU A 160 -35.04 11.76 3.34
CA GLU A 160 -33.84 11.16 3.90
C GLU A 160 -32.64 11.37 2.96
N ASP A 161 -32.81 11.19 1.65
CA ASP A 161 -31.77 11.47 0.66
C ASP A 161 -31.40 12.96 0.61
N LEU A 162 -32.41 13.83 0.65
CA LEU A 162 -32.18 15.28 0.67
C LEU A 162 -31.37 15.69 1.91
N VAL A 163 -31.66 15.07 3.06
CA VAL A 163 -30.92 15.31 4.30
C VAL A 163 -29.48 14.79 4.19
N ILE A 164 -29.24 13.67 3.48
CA ILE A 164 -27.87 13.17 3.23
C ILE A 164 -27.06 14.21 2.44
N ILE A 165 -27.54 14.69 1.28
CA ILE A 165 -26.83 15.73 0.52
C ILE A 165 -26.66 17.00 1.36
N ALA A 166 -27.73 17.45 2.03
CA ALA A 166 -27.67 18.67 2.83
C ALA A 166 -26.59 18.60 3.91
N ARG A 167 -26.37 17.44 4.55
CA ARG A 167 -25.29 17.26 5.52
C ARG A 167 -23.92 17.31 4.85
N LEU A 168 -23.76 16.62 3.72
CA LEU A 168 -22.49 16.54 2.99
C LEU A 168 -22.02 17.91 2.45
N ILE A 169 -22.93 18.84 2.16
CA ILE A 169 -22.59 20.22 1.76
C ILE A 169 -21.80 20.97 2.86
N PHE A 170 -21.98 20.59 4.13
CA PHE A 170 -21.34 21.28 5.27
C PHE A 170 -20.12 20.54 5.85
N GLU A 171 -19.71 19.43 5.25
CA GLU A 171 -18.50 18.67 5.62
C GLU A 171 -17.27 19.12 4.82
#